data_AF-A0A8J5VKC7-F1
#
_entry.id   AF-A0A8J5VKC7-F1
#
_cell.length_a   1.000
_cell.length_b   1.000
_cell.length_c   1.000
_cell.angle_alpha   90.00
_cell.angle_beta   90.00
_cell.angle_gamma   90.00
#
_symmetry.space_group_name_H-M   'P 1'
#
loop_
_entity.id
_entity.type
_entity.pdbx_description
1 polymer ?
#
loop_
_entity_poly.entity_id
_entity_poly.type
_entity_poly.pdbx_seq_one_letter_code
_entity_poly.pdbx_strand_id
1 'polypeptide(L)'
;MDGFDQSTNVRVIMATNRADELDPALLRPGRVDRKIEFTAPKHHDDKLLVLQACTAGMSLDGDIDLDALANRHDELNGAEIAAVCREAGTQAVRCGRYTVTREDFHKGYLSVVNNKPNGARQFAFYN
;
A
#
# COMPACT_ATOMS: atom_id res chain seq x y z
N MET A 1 -4.48 -13.59 27.23
CA MET A 1 -4.21 -12.17 27.52
C MET A 1 -4.46 -11.87 28.98
N ASP A 2 -5.48 -12.47 29.61
CA ASP A 2 -5.55 -12.56 31.07
C ASP A 2 -4.53 -13.59 31.59
N GLY A 3 -3.69 -13.19 32.54
CA GLY A 3 -2.69 -14.07 33.17
C GLY A 3 -1.25 -13.55 33.19
N PHE A 4 -0.99 -12.35 32.65
CA PHE A 4 0.30 -11.68 32.86
C PHE A 4 0.36 -11.05 34.26
N ASP A 5 1.52 -11.17 34.90
CA ASP A 5 1.79 -10.46 36.14
C ASP A 5 1.79 -8.94 35.87
N GLN A 6 1.12 -8.16 36.74
CA GLN A 6 0.90 -6.71 36.53
C GLN A 6 2.21 -5.91 36.49
N SER A 7 3.32 -6.53 36.92
CA SER A 7 4.67 -6.00 36.86
C SER A 7 5.25 -5.91 35.43
N THR A 8 4.65 -6.60 34.45
CA THR A 8 5.19 -6.69 33.08
C THR A 8 4.42 -5.79 32.12
N ASN A 9 5.08 -4.80 31.52
CA ASN A 9 4.48 -3.89 30.54
C ASN A 9 4.55 -4.49 29.12
N VAL A 10 3.59 -5.34 28.78
CA VAL A 10 3.47 -5.95 27.45
C VAL A 10 2.38 -5.25 26.63
N ARG A 11 2.72 -4.86 25.39
CA ARG A 11 1.75 -4.39 24.40
C ARG A 11 1.69 -5.39 23.25
N VAL A 12 0.49 -5.67 22.76
CA VAL A 12 0.27 -6.61 21.65
C VAL A 12 -0.34 -5.86 20.47
N ILE A 13 0.26 -6.03 19.29
CA ILE A 13 -0.26 -5.53 18.02
C ILE A 13 -0.70 -6.74 17.21
N MET A 14 -1.94 -6.73 16.74
CA MET A 14 -2.51 -7.79 15.89
C MET A 14 -2.87 -7.20 14.53
N ALA A 15 -2.67 -7.97 13.47
CA ALA A 15 -3.07 -7.61 12.11
C ALA A 15 -3.84 -8.78 11.48
N THR A 16 -4.99 -8.50 10.87
CA THR A 16 -5.81 -9.49 10.15
C THR A 16 -6.44 -8.86 8.93
N ASN A 17 -6.53 -9.63 7.84
CA ASN A 17 -7.28 -9.25 6.64
C ASN A 17 -8.76 -9.70 6.72
N ARG A 18 -9.11 -10.50 7.72
CA ARG A 18 -10.45 -11.08 7.94
C ARG A 18 -10.86 -10.92 9.40
N ALA A 19 -11.37 -9.74 9.74
CA ALA A 19 -11.82 -9.43 11.09
C ALA A 19 -13.14 -10.14 11.45
N ASP A 20 -13.90 -10.56 10.44
CA ASP A 20 -15.15 -11.32 10.53
C ASP A 20 -14.96 -12.75 11.03
N GLU A 21 -13.82 -13.39 10.74
CA GLU A 21 -13.51 -14.75 11.20
C GLU A 21 -12.89 -14.81 12.61
N LEU A 22 -12.62 -13.64 13.21
CA LEU A 22 -11.96 -13.60 14.51
C LEU A 22 -12.91 -14.07 15.62
N ASP A 23 -12.40 -14.89 16.54
CA ASP A 23 -13.15 -15.32 17.73
C ASP A 23 -13.67 -14.09 18.50
N PRO A 24 -15.00 -13.96 18.72
CA PRO A 24 -15.59 -12.88 19.50
C PRO A 24 -15.01 -12.73 20.92
N ALA A 25 -14.44 -13.79 21.49
CA ALA A 25 -13.77 -13.75 22.78
C ALA A 25 -12.53 -12.83 22.79
N LEU A 26 -11.86 -12.64 21.64
CA LEU A 26 -10.72 -11.73 21.52
C LEU A 26 -11.14 -10.26 21.45
N LEU A 27 -12.37 -9.99 20.99
CA LEU A 27 -12.93 -8.65 20.85
C LEU A 27 -13.49 -8.08 22.16
N ARG A 28 -13.44 -8.85 23.27
CA ARG A 28 -13.90 -8.39 24.58
C ARG A 28 -12.96 -7.31 25.14
N PRO A 29 -13.49 -6.33 25.88
CA PRO A 29 -12.68 -5.31 26.56
C PRO A 29 -11.60 -5.93 27.45
N GLY A 30 -10.40 -5.34 27.48
CA GLY A 30 -9.22 -5.83 28.20
C GLY A 30 -8.32 -6.77 27.39
N ARG A 31 -8.64 -7.01 26.11
CA ARG A 31 -7.83 -7.82 25.18
C ARG A 31 -7.44 -6.98 23.97
N VAL A 32 -8.31 -6.88 22.97
CA VAL A 32 -8.11 -6.03 21.79
C VAL A 32 -8.96 -4.77 21.94
N ASP A 33 -8.42 -3.78 22.63
CA ASP A 33 -9.14 -2.55 22.96
C ASP A 33 -9.19 -1.53 21.80
N ARG A 34 -8.16 -1.50 20.96
CA ARG A 34 -8.04 -0.55 19.85
C ARG A 34 -8.15 -1.28 18.53
N LYS A 35 -9.13 -0.88 17.72
CA LYS A 35 -9.32 -1.35 16.34
C LYS A 35 -8.96 -0.20 15.40
N ILE A 36 -7.97 -0.43 14.54
CA ILE A 36 -7.51 0.54 13.55
C ILE A 36 -7.77 -0.11 12.19
N GLU A 37 -8.62 0.53 11.40
CA GLU A 37 -8.94 0.07 10.05
C GLU A 37 -7.97 0.69 9.04
N PHE A 38 -7.48 -0.13 8.12
CA PHE A 38 -6.62 0.32 7.02
C PHE A 38 -7.41 0.25 5.72
N THR A 39 -7.69 1.40 5.13
CA THR A 39 -8.36 1.49 3.83
C THR A 39 -7.34 1.76 2.72
N ALA A 40 -7.68 1.39 1.49
CA ALA A 40 -6.86 1.76 0.33
C ALA A 40 -6.84 3.29 0.17
N PRO A 41 -5.74 3.88 -0.32
CA PRO A 41 -5.65 5.32 -0.57
C PRO A 41 -6.68 5.73 -1.61
N LYS A 42 -7.71 6.46 -1.17
CA LYS A 42 -8.81 6.94 -2.05
C LYS A 42 -8.54 8.35 -2.55
N HIS A 43 -8.05 9.22 -1.67
CA HIS A 43 -7.84 10.62 -2.02
C HIS A 43 -6.54 10.81 -2.75
N HIS A 44 -6.49 11.87 -3.54
CA HIS A 44 -5.29 12.32 -4.25
C HIS A 44 -4.08 12.39 -3.30
N ASP A 45 -4.24 13.07 -2.16
CA ASP A 45 -3.15 13.33 -1.22
C ASP A 45 -2.61 12.04 -0.59
N ASP A 46 -3.47 11.05 -0.35
CA ASP A 46 -3.07 9.73 0.16
C ASP A 46 -2.20 9.00 -0.88
N LYS A 47 -2.62 9.00 -2.15
CA LYS A 47 -1.86 8.40 -3.25
C LYS A 47 -0.53 9.10 -3.47
N LEU A 48 -0.53 10.44 -3.41
CA LEU A 48 0.66 11.26 -3.56
C LEU A 48 1.67 10.96 -2.44
N LEU A 49 1.23 10.85 -1.19
CA LEU A 49 2.08 10.51 -0.05
C LEU A 49 2.75 9.14 -0.24
N VAL A 50 1.99 8.14 -0.69
CA VAL A 50 2.54 6.81 -0.97
C VAL A 50 3.54 6.86 -2.13
N LEU A 51 3.22 7.57 -3.22
CA LEU A 51 4.13 7.77 -4.35
C LEU A 51 5.44 8.43 -3.91
N GLN A 52 5.37 9.50 -3.12
CA GLN A 52 6.54 10.18 -2.57
C GLN A 52 7.36 9.25 -1.68
N ALA A 53 6.72 8.48 -0.80
CA ALA A 53 7.40 7.52 0.06
C ALA A 53 8.10 6.41 -0.75
N CYS A 54 7.43 5.85 -1.77
CA CYS A 54 7.99 4.81 -2.62
C CYS A 54 9.11 5.32 -3.53
N THR A 55 9.09 6.60 -3.89
CA THR A 55 10.07 7.20 -4.81
C THR A 55 11.19 7.97 -4.10
N ALA A 56 11.13 8.16 -2.79
CA ALA A 56 12.13 8.91 -2.01
C ALA A 56 13.58 8.41 -2.19
N GLY A 57 13.77 7.11 -2.47
CA GLY A 57 15.08 6.52 -2.73
C GLY A 57 15.42 6.33 -4.21
N MET A 58 14.58 6.80 -5.13
CA MET A 58 14.73 6.61 -6.57
C MET A 58 15.35 7.85 -7.23
N SER A 59 16.25 7.64 -8.19
CA SER A 59 16.74 8.70 -9.06
C SER A 59 15.68 9.00 -10.12
N LEU A 60 14.86 10.02 -9.87
CA LEU A 60 13.83 10.49 -10.79
C LEU A 60 14.37 11.57 -11.73
N ASP A 61 13.92 11.52 -12.97
CA ASP A 61 14.10 12.62 -13.91
C ASP A 61 13.27 13.84 -13.48
N GLY A 62 13.75 15.05 -13.79
CA GLY A 62 13.11 16.31 -13.38
C GLY A 62 11.72 16.52 -13.98
N ASP A 63 11.43 15.83 -15.09
CA ASP A 63 10.15 15.89 -15.82
C ASP A 63 9.06 14.96 -15.24
N ILE A 64 9.34 14.27 -14.12
CA ILE A 64 8.36 13.39 -13.48
C ILE A 64 7.44 14.21 -12.56
N ASP A 65 6.17 14.23 -12.95
CA ASP A 65 5.09 14.81 -12.16
C ASP A 65 4.35 13.71 -11.37
N LEU A 66 4.67 13.59 -10.07
CA LEU A 66 4.00 12.65 -9.16
C LEU A 66 2.55 13.05 -8.85
N ASP A 67 2.22 14.33 -8.93
CA ASP A 67 0.87 14.85 -8.71
C ASP A 67 -0.05 14.40 -9.85
N ALA A 68 0.43 14.52 -11.10
CA ALA A 68 -0.26 13.96 -12.26
C ALA A 68 -0.42 12.42 -12.20
N LEU A 69 0.50 11.71 -11.56
CA LEU A 69 0.36 10.26 -11.32
C LEU A 69 -0.69 9.95 -10.24
N ALA A 70 -0.72 10.74 -9.17
CA ALA A 70 -1.70 10.61 -8.09
C ALA A 70 -3.13 10.93 -8.55
N ASN A 71 -3.29 11.87 -9.49
CA ASN A 71 -4.58 12.27 -10.06
C ASN A 71 -5.23 11.24 -11.00
N ARG A 72 -4.59 10.10 -11.26
CA ARG A 72 -5.19 9.05 -12.11
C ARG A 72 -6.40 8.41 -11.42
N HIS A 73 -7.42 8.13 -12.23
CA HIS A 73 -8.71 7.61 -11.77
C HIS A 73 -8.65 6.15 -11.28
N ASP A 74 -7.62 5.39 -11.65
CA ASP A 74 -7.54 4.00 -11.23
C ASP A 74 -7.43 3.89 -9.69
N GLU A 75 -8.27 3.01 -9.14
CA GLU A 75 -8.20 2.62 -7.75
C GLU A 75 -6.99 1.69 -7.57
N LEU A 76 -5.94 2.23 -6.96
CA LEU A 76 -4.73 1.49 -6.63
C LEU A 76 -4.58 1.40 -5.12
N ASN A 77 -4.29 0.20 -4.62
CA ASN A 77 -3.88 0.04 -3.24
C ASN A 77 -2.39 0.43 -3.07
N GLY A 78 -1.94 0.61 -1.83
CA GLY A 78 -0.55 1.02 -1.56
C GLY A 78 0.50 0.05 -2.11
N ALA A 79 0.19 -1.26 -2.14
CA ALA A 79 1.09 -2.26 -2.72
C ALA A 79 1.18 -2.16 -4.25
N GLU A 80 0.06 -1.84 -4.92
CA GLU A 80 0.04 -1.60 -6.37
C GLU A 80 0.81 -0.33 -6.74
N ILE A 81 0.67 0.75 -5.97
CA ILE A 81 1.46 1.98 -6.17
C ILE A 81 2.97 1.69 -6.02
N ALA A 82 3.35 0.94 -4.98
CA ALA A 82 4.73 0.51 -4.79
C ALA A 82 5.23 -0.39 -5.93
N ALA A 83 4.38 -1.28 -6.45
CA ALA A 83 4.70 -2.12 -7.59
C ALA A 83 4.92 -1.30 -8.87
N VAL A 84 4.11 -0.25 -9.11
CA VAL A 84 4.30 0.67 -10.24
C VAL A 84 5.67 1.34 -10.16
N CYS A 85 6.05 1.88 -9.00
CA CYS A 85 7.35 2.51 -8.79
C CYS A 85 8.51 1.53 -9.01
N ARG A 86 8.37 0.30 -8.50
CA ARG A 86 9.37 -0.77 -8.68
C ARG A 86 9.52 -1.18 -10.14
N GLU A 87 8.41 -1.34 -10.88
CA GLU A 87 8.47 -1.69 -12.28
C GLU A 87 9.07 -0.55 -13.10
N ALA A 88 8.75 0.71 -12.81
CA ALA A 88 9.37 1.87 -13.44
C ALA A 88 10.90 1.86 -13.25
N GLY A 89 11.37 1.62 -12.02
CA GLY A 89 12.81 1.45 -11.75
C GLY A 89 13.43 0.28 -12.53
N THR A 90 12.71 -0.83 -12.63
CA THR A 90 13.17 -2.02 -13.39
C THR A 90 13.28 -1.72 -14.88
N GLN A 91 12.35 -0.95 -15.46
CA GLN A 91 12.40 -0.52 -16.85
C GLN A 91 13.61 0.38 -17.13
N ALA A 92 13.91 1.32 -16.23
CA ALA A 92 15.11 2.15 -16.34
C ALA A 92 16.39 1.31 -16.36
N VAL A 93 16.51 0.35 -15.42
CA VAL A 93 17.65 -0.58 -15.35
C VAL A 93 17.76 -1.45 -16.61
N ARG A 94 16.64 -1.96 -17.15
CA ARG A 94 16.62 -2.74 -18.40
C ARG A 94 17.12 -1.92 -19.59
N CYS A 95 16.88 -0.61 -19.60
CA CYS A 95 17.40 0.29 -20.62
C CYS A 95 18.83 0.81 -20.34
N GLY A 96 19.51 0.31 -19.29
CA GLY A 96 20.85 0.76 -18.91
C GLY A 96 20.90 2.20 -18.38
N ARG A 97 19.78 2.72 -17.87
CA ARG A 97 19.67 4.09 -17.33
C ARG A 97 19.72 4.06 -15.80
N TYR A 98 20.37 5.08 -15.23
CA TYR A 98 20.41 5.31 -13.78
C TYR A 98 19.26 6.19 -13.28
N THR A 99 18.58 6.88 -14.19
CA THR A 99 17.47 7.78 -13.90
C THR A 99 16.19 7.22 -14.51
N VAL A 100 15.13 7.19 -13.72
CA VAL A 100 13.78 6.77 -14.14
C VAL A 100 13.11 7.93 -14.86
N THR A 101 12.52 7.67 -16.03
CA THR A 101 11.82 8.69 -16.82
C THR A 101 10.31 8.51 -16.75
N ARG A 102 9.58 9.50 -17.27
CA ARG A 102 8.11 9.43 -17.41
C ARG A 102 7.64 8.21 -18.21
N GLU A 103 8.39 7.81 -19.23
CA GLU A 103 8.04 6.64 -20.06
C GLU A 103 8.12 5.34 -19.25
N ASP A 104 9.10 5.23 -18.35
CA ASP A 104 9.25 4.05 -17.47
C ASP A 104 8.07 3.94 -16.50
N PHE A 105 7.64 5.07 -15.91
CA PHE A 105 6.44 5.10 -15.09
C PHE A 105 5.18 4.74 -15.87
N HIS A 106 5.07 5.20 -17.12
CA HIS A 106 3.94 4.83 -17.97
C HIS A 106 3.90 3.32 -18.26
N LYS A 107 5.05 2.73 -18.63
CA LYS A 107 5.17 1.27 -18.85
C LYS A 107 4.91 0.47 -17.58
N GLY A 108 5.49 0.90 -16.46
CA GLY A 108 5.29 0.27 -15.16
C GLY A 108 3.84 0.30 -14.71
N TYR A 109 3.17 1.43 -14.92
CA TYR A 109 1.75 1.59 -14.65
C TYR A 109 0.90 0.62 -15.47
N LEU A 110 1.08 0.59 -16.80
CA LEU A 110 0.35 -0.31 -17.67
C LEU A 110 0.58 -1.78 -17.31
N SER A 111 1.83 -2.14 -16.98
CA SER A 111 2.18 -3.50 -16.55
C SER A 111 1.39 -3.91 -15.31
N VAL A 112 1.31 -3.05 -14.30
CA VAL A 112 0.62 -3.37 -13.04
C VAL A 112 -0.89 -3.39 -13.23
N VAL A 113 -1.45 -2.40 -13.93
CA VAL A 113 -2.89 -2.30 -14.15
C VAL A 113 -3.41 -3.43 -15.02
N ASN A 114 -2.69 -3.80 -16.09
CA ASN A 114 -3.10 -4.89 -16.99
C ASN A 114 -2.96 -6.28 -16.35
N ASN A 115 -2.00 -6.45 -15.44
CA ASN A 115 -1.79 -7.72 -14.74
C ASN A 115 -2.61 -7.84 -13.44
N LYS A 116 -3.57 -6.94 -13.17
CA LYS A 116 -4.41 -7.04 -11.98
C LYS A 116 -5.14 -8.39 -11.97
N PRO A 117 -4.85 -9.30 -11.02
CA PRO A 117 -5.65 -10.51 -10.89
C PRO A 117 -7.05 -10.09 -10.44
N ASN A 118 -8.08 -10.59 -11.12
CA ASN A 118 -9.49 -10.29 -10.84
C ASN A 118 -9.91 -10.47 -9.36
N GLY A 119 -9.13 -11.21 -8.56
CA GLY A 119 -9.35 -11.45 -7.13
C GLY A 119 -8.98 -10.30 -6.17
N ALA A 120 -8.26 -9.26 -6.58
CA ALA A 120 -7.93 -8.16 -5.66
C ALA A 120 -9.18 -7.35 -5.22
N ARG A 121 -10.24 -7.32 -6.06
CA ARG A 121 -11.55 -6.77 -5.70
C ARG A 121 -12.32 -7.65 -4.70
N GLN A 122 -11.90 -8.90 -4.50
CA GLN A 122 -12.59 -9.86 -3.64
C GLN A 122 -12.44 -9.54 -2.15
N PHE A 123 -11.48 -8.68 -1.79
CA PHE A 123 -11.23 -8.26 -0.40
C PHE A 123 -11.69 -6.83 -0.09
N ALA A 124 -12.52 -6.22 -0.95
CA ALA A 124 -13.24 -5.00 -0.60
C ALA A 124 -14.31 -5.32 0.46
N PHE A 125 -13.88 -5.61 1.68
CA PHE A 125 -14.73 -6.00 2.80
C PHE A 125 -14.98 -4.78 3.67
N TYR A 126 -16.06 -4.06 3.38
CA TYR A 126 -17.32 -4.17 4.11
C TYR A 126 -18.43 -3.97 3.07
N ASN A 127 -19.49 -4.80 3.10
CA ASN A 127 -20.67 -4.56 2.25
C ASN A 127 -21.25 -3.16 2.49
#